data_AF-A0A383XRK1-F1
#
_entry.id   AF-A0A383XRK1-F1
#
_cell.length_a   1.000
_cell.length_b   1.000
_cell.length_c   1.000
_cell.angle_alpha   90.00
_cell.angle_beta   90.00
_cell.angle_gamma   90.00
#
_symmetry.space_group_name_H-M   'P 1'
#
loop_
_entity.id
_entity.type
_entity.pdbx_description
1 polymer ?
#
loop_
_entity_poly.entity_id
_entity_poly.type
_entity_poly.pdbx_seq_one_letter_code
_entity_poly.pdbx_strand_id
1 'polypeptide(L)'
;MSHETALLPAQRRLVGHGALLLFVGGVIGFGFLFFLIGEVALWPIPWTLDWQLPGTYDAWRMAHMEGIVNGLVLWVAAALLPVMPFTVKGAARIALGLIIVAWTIVIASALDPLFPESRGLAFGGPLSNQ
;
A
#
# COMPACT_ATOMS: atom_id res chain seq x y z
N MET A 1 -12.62 -7.62 31.51
CA MET A 1 -11.74 -7.78 30.32
C MET A 1 -10.34 -7.35 30.71
N SER A 2 -9.32 -8.16 30.44
CA SER A 2 -7.92 -7.73 30.59
C SER A 2 -7.61 -6.64 29.56
N HIS A 3 -6.66 -5.76 29.87
CA HIS A 3 -6.22 -4.72 28.93
C HIS A 3 -5.80 -5.31 27.58
N GLU A 4 -5.13 -6.47 27.60
CA GLU A 4 -4.76 -7.25 26.41
C GLU A 4 -5.97 -7.68 25.57
N THR A 5 -7.03 -8.23 26.17
CA THR A 5 -8.27 -8.57 25.44
C THR A 5 -8.96 -7.34 24.84
N ALA A 6 -8.77 -6.16 25.44
CA ALA A 6 -9.35 -4.91 24.94
C ALA A 6 -8.60 -4.33 23.73
N LEU A 7 -7.34 -4.73 23.50
CA LEU A 7 -6.53 -4.30 22.34
C LEU A 7 -6.77 -5.14 21.08
N LEU A 8 -7.29 -6.37 21.23
CA LEU A 8 -7.53 -7.30 20.11
C LEU A 8 -8.26 -6.68 18.91
N PRO A 9 -9.30 -5.84 19.06
CA PRO A 9 -9.95 -5.22 17.91
C PRO A 9 -9.00 -4.32 17.10
N ALA A 10 -8.12 -3.57 17.77
CA ALA A 10 -7.16 -2.69 17.11
C ALA A 10 -6.07 -3.52 16.39
N GLN A 11 -5.54 -4.55 17.06
CA GLN A 11 -4.56 -5.47 16.45
C GLN A 11 -5.14 -6.17 15.21
N ARG A 12 -6.37 -6.70 15.29
CA ARG A 12 -7.03 -7.37 14.16
C ARG A 12 -7.23 -6.45 12.96
N ARG A 13 -7.57 -5.18 13.18
CA ARG A 13 -7.66 -4.18 12.11
C ARG A 13 -6.30 -3.95 11.46
N LEU A 14 -5.26 -3.72 12.26
CA LEU A 14 -3.90 -3.53 11.75
C LEU A 14 -3.41 -4.75 10.95
N VAL A 15 -3.63 -5.96 11.45
CA VAL A 15 -3.28 -7.20 10.75
C VAL A 15 -4.06 -7.34 9.43
N GLY A 16 -5.37 -7.11 9.46
CA GLY A 16 -6.22 -7.22 8.27
C GLY A 16 -5.86 -6.22 7.18
N HIS A 17 -5.69 -4.94 7.53
CA HIS A 17 -5.27 -3.92 6.57
C HIS A 17 -3.82 -4.15 6.12
N GLY A 18 -2.93 -4.62 7.00
CA GLY A 18 -1.56 -4.99 6.61
C GLY A 18 -1.53 -6.11 5.58
N ALA A 19 -2.36 -7.15 5.76
CA ALA A 19 -2.51 -8.24 4.81
C ALA A 19 -3.07 -7.74 3.46
N LEU A 20 -4.05 -6.83 3.50
CA LEU A 20 -4.63 -6.26 2.29
C LEU A 20 -3.61 -5.39 1.53
N LEU A 21 -2.77 -4.61 2.23
CA LEU A 21 -1.70 -3.83 1.61
C LEU A 21 -0.61 -4.71 0.99
N LEU A 22 -0.24 -5.82 1.66
CA LEU A 22 0.69 -6.81 1.07
C LEU A 22 0.09 -7.43 -0.19
N PHE A 23 -1.20 -7.76 -0.18
CA PHE A 23 -1.90 -8.26 -1.36
C PHE A 23 -1.90 -7.22 -2.50
N VAL A 24 -2.22 -5.95 -2.21
CA VAL A 24 -2.16 -4.86 -3.19
C VAL A 24 -0.75 -4.69 -3.74
N GLY A 25 0.28 -4.70 -2.88
CA GLY A 25 1.68 -4.66 -3.30
C GLY A 25 2.04 -5.81 -4.24
N GLY A 26 1.55 -7.02 -3.95
CA GLY A 26 1.68 -8.18 -4.83
C GLY A 26 1.02 -7.99 -6.20
N VAL A 27 -0.21 -7.48 -6.24
CA VAL A 27 -0.93 -7.17 -7.49
C VAL A 27 -0.18 -6.11 -8.31
N ILE A 28 0.32 -5.06 -7.65
CA ILE A 28 1.16 -4.04 -8.31
C ILE A 28 2.44 -4.66 -8.86
N GLY A 29 3.05 -5.61 -8.13
CA GLY A 29 4.22 -6.35 -8.57
C GLY A 29 3.99 -7.14 -9.86
N PHE A 30 2.79 -7.70 -10.05
CA PHE A 30 2.40 -8.30 -11.33
C PHE A 30 2.31 -7.26 -12.46
N GLY A 31 1.76 -6.08 -12.19
CA GLY A 31 1.78 -4.97 -13.15
C GLY A 31 3.21 -4.54 -13.49
N PHE A 32 4.09 -4.46 -12.49
CA PHE A 32 5.50 -4.13 -12.68
C PHE A 32 6.24 -5.18 -13.52
N LEU A 33 5.92 -6.47 -13.38
CA LEU A 33 6.46 -7.51 -14.25
C LEU A 33 6.15 -7.25 -15.72
N PHE A 34 4.89 -6.91 -16.05
CA PHE A 34 4.52 -6.57 -17.43
C PHE A 34 5.24 -5.31 -17.92
N PHE A 35 5.40 -4.30 -17.07
CA PHE A 35 6.18 -3.11 -17.41
C PHE A 35 7.64 -3.44 -17.77
N LEU A 36 8.27 -4.36 -17.02
CA LEU A 36 9.65 -4.79 -17.25
C LEU A 36 9.82 -5.65 -18.50
N ILE A 37 8.83 -6.50 -18.80
CA ILE A 37 8.82 -7.33 -20.02
C ILE A 37 8.59 -6.44 -21.25
N GLY A 38 7.83 -5.37 -21.10
CA GLY A 38 7.49 -4.39 -22.15
C GLY A 38 6.24 -4.74 -22.95
N GLU A 39 5.56 -5.81 -22.59
CA GLU A 39 4.28 -6.24 -23.15
C GLU A 39 3.38 -6.83 -22.04
N VAL A 40 2.08 -6.86 -22.30
CA VAL A 40 1.11 -7.48 -21.40
C VAL A 40 0.80 -8.89 -21.91
N ALA A 41 1.38 -9.90 -21.25
CA ALA A 41 1.15 -11.31 -21.54
C ALA A 41 0.02 -11.88 -20.67
N LEU A 42 -1.03 -12.42 -21.30
CA LEU A 42 -2.24 -12.87 -20.59
C LEU A 42 -2.20 -14.35 -20.22
N TRP A 43 -1.31 -14.72 -19.29
CA TRP A 43 -1.22 -16.11 -18.82
C TRP A 43 -2.53 -16.57 -18.11
N PRO A 44 -3.02 -17.80 -18.32
CA PRO A 44 -2.42 -18.92 -19.10
C PRO A 44 -2.78 -18.93 -20.59
N ILE A 45 -3.46 -17.90 -21.10
CA ILE A 45 -3.84 -17.80 -22.50
C ILE A 45 -2.59 -17.37 -23.30
N PRO A 46 -2.24 -18.04 -24.41
CA PRO A 46 -1.06 -17.68 -25.22
C PRO A 46 -1.35 -16.46 -26.09
N TRP A 47 -1.74 -15.36 -25.46
CA TRP A 47 -2.02 -14.09 -26.12
C TRP A 47 -1.21 -12.98 -25.45
N THR A 48 -0.52 -12.20 -26.27
CA THR A 48 0.25 -11.03 -25.84
C THR A 48 -0.35 -9.78 -26.47
N LEU A 49 -0.38 -8.72 -25.68
CA LEU A 49 -0.70 -7.39 -26.13
C LEU A 49 0.61 -6.60 -26.15
N ASP A 50 1.05 -6.21 -27.35
CA ASP A 50 2.23 -5.36 -27.59
C ASP A 50 1.93 -3.93 -27.15
N TRP A 51 1.86 -3.77 -25.82
CA TRP A 51 1.54 -2.53 -25.15
C TRP A 51 2.51 -2.34 -23.98
N GLN A 52 3.35 -1.31 -24.10
CA GLN A 52 4.21 -0.86 -23.03
C GLN A 52 3.39 -0.11 -21.97
N LEU A 53 3.39 -0.60 -20.74
CA LEU A 53 2.80 0.12 -19.62
C LEU A 53 3.52 1.47 -19.39
N PRO A 54 2.79 2.54 -19.01
CA PRO A 54 3.36 3.86 -18.78
C PRO A 54 4.23 3.89 -17.51
N GLY A 55 4.90 5.03 -17.29
CA GLY A 55 5.68 5.29 -16.08
C GLY A 55 7.16 4.96 -16.22
N THR A 56 7.87 4.99 -15.09
CA THR A 56 9.31 4.71 -14.99
C THR A 56 9.56 3.52 -14.09
N TYR A 57 10.75 2.91 -14.20
CA TYR A 57 11.19 1.86 -13.29
C TYR A 57 11.04 2.27 -11.82
N ASP A 58 11.44 3.50 -11.48
CA ASP A 58 11.38 4.00 -10.12
C ASP A 58 9.95 4.16 -9.61
N ALA A 59 9.02 4.63 -10.46
CA ALA A 59 7.61 4.78 -10.10
C ALA A 59 6.97 3.41 -9.80
N TRP A 60 7.18 2.42 -10.66
CA TRP A 60 6.68 1.06 -10.45
C TRP A 60 7.31 0.37 -9.24
N ARG A 61 8.64 0.51 -9.07
CA ARG A 61 9.35 0.00 -7.91
C ARG A 61 8.81 0.62 -6.62
N MET A 62 8.59 1.92 -6.60
CA MET A 62 8.02 2.63 -5.46
C MET A 62 6.60 2.11 -5.16
N ALA A 63 5.71 2.06 -6.15
CA ALA A 63 4.34 1.54 -5.98
C ALA A 63 4.30 0.12 -5.39
N HIS A 64 5.15 -0.78 -5.89
CA HIS A 64 5.26 -2.15 -5.39
C HIS A 64 5.76 -2.19 -3.94
N MET A 65 6.85 -1.47 -3.66
CA MET A 65 7.50 -1.50 -2.36
C MET A 65 6.68 -0.80 -1.28
N GLU A 66 6.00 0.29 -1.59
CA GLU A 66 5.14 1.00 -0.63
C GLU A 66 4.02 0.08 -0.11
N GLY A 67 3.40 -0.73 -0.97
CA GLY A 67 2.41 -1.72 -0.56
C GLY A 67 2.97 -2.75 0.43
N ILE A 68 4.16 -3.29 0.14
CA ILE A 68 4.82 -4.28 1.00
C ILE A 68 5.26 -3.67 2.33
N VAL A 69 5.99 -2.56 2.27
CA VAL A 69 6.58 -1.93 3.46
C VAL A 69 5.50 -1.43 4.40
N ASN A 70 4.47 -0.72 3.90
CA ASN A 70 3.38 -0.25 4.75
C ASN A 70 2.57 -1.42 5.32
N GLY A 71 2.35 -2.48 4.55
CA GLY A 71 1.70 -3.70 5.05
C GLY A 71 2.45 -4.33 6.24
N LEU A 72 3.78 -4.46 6.11
CA LEU A 72 4.64 -4.97 7.19
C LEU A 72 4.68 -4.04 8.40
N VAL A 73 4.71 -2.71 8.19
CA VAL A 73 4.66 -1.72 9.27
C VAL A 73 3.38 -1.86 10.08
N LEU A 74 2.22 -2.09 9.45
CA LEU A 74 0.98 -2.33 10.19
C LEU A 74 1.03 -3.62 11.02
N TRP A 75 1.66 -4.69 10.51
CA TRP A 75 1.85 -5.92 11.28
C TRP A 75 2.78 -5.73 12.48
N VAL A 76 3.89 -5.00 12.29
CA VAL A 76 4.80 -4.65 13.38
C VAL A 76 4.07 -3.80 14.42
N ALA A 77 3.29 -2.80 14.00
CA ALA A 77 2.48 -1.99 14.91
C ALA A 77 1.46 -2.84 15.69
N ALA A 78 0.82 -3.83 15.05
CA ALA A 78 -0.10 -4.75 15.72
C ALA A 78 0.62 -5.62 16.78
N ALA A 79 1.81 -6.11 16.47
CA ALA A 79 2.62 -6.93 17.37
C ALA A 79 3.13 -6.12 18.58
N LEU A 80 3.51 -4.86 18.37
CA LEU A 80 4.03 -3.99 19.42
C LEU A 80 2.93 -3.35 20.27
N LEU A 81 1.67 -3.30 19.80
CA LEU A 81 0.58 -2.60 20.51
C LEU A 81 0.41 -2.98 22.01
N PRO A 82 0.54 -4.27 22.43
CA PRO A 82 0.38 -4.65 23.84
C PRO A 82 1.47 -4.14 24.79
N VAL A 83 2.68 -3.88 24.27
CA VAL A 83 3.81 -3.38 25.09
C VAL A 83 3.87 -1.85 25.12
N MET A 84 3.01 -1.18 24.37
CA MET A 84 2.95 0.28 24.34
C MET A 84 2.10 0.82 25.50
N PRO A 85 2.48 1.96 26.12
CA PRO A 85 1.80 2.52 27.29
C PRO A 85 0.51 3.29 26.91
N PHE A 86 -0.31 2.74 26.02
CA PHE A 86 -1.52 3.39 25.52
C PHE A 86 -2.78 2.97 26.27
N THR A 87 -3.70 3.92 26.42
CA THR A 87 -5.09 3.61 26.76
C THR A 87 -5.74 2.86 25.59
N VAL A 88 -6.79 2.09 25.85
CA VAL A 88 -7.54 1.37 24.79
C VAL A 88 -8.05 2.34 23.71
N LYS A 89 -8.53 3.53 24.11
CA LYS A 89 -8.95 4.59 23.17
C LYS A 89 -7.77 5.14 22.37
N GLY A 90 -6.61 5.34 23.02
CA GLY A 90 -5.38 5.78 22.35
C GLY A 90 -4.91 4.77 21.30
N ALA A 91 -4.85 3.49 21.68
CA ALA A 91 -4.48 2.40 20.78
C ALA A 91 -5.40 2.31 19.56
N ALA A 92 -6.73 2.45 19.75
CA ALA A 92 -7.68 2.46 18.65
C ALA A 92 -7.50 3.65 17.69
N ARG A 93 -7.19 4.85 18.21
CA ARG A 93 -6.93 6.05 17.40
C ARG A 93 -5.61 5.95 16.63
N ILE A 94 -4.56 5.46 17.27
CA ILE A 94 -3.27 5.24 16.62
C ILE A 94 -3.40 4.18 15.52
N ALA A 95 -4.08 3.07 15.80
CA ALA A 95 -4.33 2.05 14.79
C ALA A 95 -5.07 2.62 13.57
N LEU A 96 -6.12 3.42 13.79
CA LEU A 96 -6.84 4.08 12.70
C LEU A 96 -5.96 5.06 11.93
N GLY A 97 -5.18 5.89 12.62
CA GLY A 97 -4.26 6.85 11.98
C GLY A 97 -3.21 6.16 11.12
N LEU A 98 -2.59 5.09 11.62
CA LEU A 98 -1.62 4.29 10.87
C LEU A 98 -2.25 3.66 9.62
N ILE A 99 -3.47 3.11 9.74
CA ILE A 99 -4.20 2.55 8.59
C ILE A 99 -4.43 3.62 7.53
N ILE A 100 -4.93 4.80 7.92
CA ILE A 100 -5.19 5.89 6.98
C ILE A 100 -3.91 6.30 6.26
N VAL A 101 -2.84 6.57 7.01
CA VAL A 101 -1.53 6.97 6.44
C VAL A 101 -1.01 5.91 5.47
N ALA A 102 -1.00 4.65 5.88
CA ALA A 102 -0.53 3.53 5.07
C ALA A 102 -1.31 3.43 3.74
N TRP A 103 -2.65 3.54 3.79
CA TRP A 103 -3.46 3.53 2.56
C TRP A 103 -3.22 4.74 1.68
N THR A 104 -3.12 5.94 2.25
CA THR A 104 -2.90 7.16 1.45
C THR A 104 -1.56 7.13 0.71
N ILE A 105 -0.49 6.65 1.36
CA ILE A 105 0.83 6.52 0.73
C ILE A 105 0.79 5.48 -0.40
N VAL A 106 0.20 4.31 -0.14
CA VAL A 106 0.11 3.25 -1.15
C VAL A 106 -0.73 3.69 -2.35
N ILE A 107 -1.88 4.35 -2.13
CA ILE A 107 -2.70 4.88 -3.22
C ILE A 107 -1.93 5.92 -4.02
N ALA A 108 -1.29 6.90 -3.39
CA ALA A 108 -0.52 7.91 -4.08
C ALA A 108 0.62 7.29 -4.92
N SER A 109 1.37 6.34 -4.34
CA SER A 109 2.44 5.64 -5.04
C SER A 109 1.95 4.79 -6.22
N ALA A 110 0.75 4.19 -6.12
CA ALA A 110 0.15 3.39 -7.19
C ALA A 110 -0.33 4.24 -8.38
N LEU A 111 -0.60 5.52 -8.17
CA LEU A 111 -0.99 6.45 -9.23
C LEU A 111 0.22 6.98 -10.02
N ASP A 112 1.39 7.13 -9.38
CA ASP A 112 2.64 7.63 -10.00
C ASP A 112 3.04 6.96 -11.33
N PRO A 113 2.99 5.61 -11.47
CA PRO A 113 3.31 4.99 -12.76
C PRO A 113 2.23 5.18 -13.83
N LEU A 114 0.98 5.49 -13.45
CA LEU A 114 -0.17 5.58 -14.36
C LEU A 114 -0.43 7.01 -14.85
N PHE A 115 -0.13 7.99 -14.02
CA PHE A 115 -0.44 9.39 -14.29
C PHE A 115 0.85 10.23 -14.26
N PRO A 116 1.23 10.84 -15.40
CA PRO A 116 2.35 11.76 -15.43
C PRO A 116 2.19 12.88 -14.39
N GLU A 117 3.28 13.24 -13.73
CA GLU A 117 3.33 14.33 -12.74
C GLU A 117 2.43 14.13 -11.50
N SER A 118 1.96 12.93 -11.15
CA SER A 118 1.08 12.70 -9.98
C SER A 118 1.80 12.64 -8.62
N ARG A 119 2.83 13.47 -8.43
CA ARG A 119 3.64 13.48 -7.18
C ARG A 119 3.06 14.39 -6.09
N GLY A 120 2.07 15.23 -6.41
CA GLY A 120 1.46 16.17 -5.46
C GLY A 120 2.43 17.26 -4.95
N LEU A 121 3.55 17.45 -5.64
CA LEU A 121 4.61 18.40 -5.27
C LEU A 121 4.55 19.70 -6.09
N ALA A 122 3.71 19.75 -7.13
CA ALA A 122 3.56 20.92 -8.00
C ALA A 122 2.18 21.56 -7.79
N PHE A 123 2.16 22.83 -7.37
CA PHE A 123 0.92 23.58 -7.24
C PHE A 123 0.30 23.84 -8.63
N GLY A 124 -0.95 23.43 -8.84
CA GLY A 124 -1.72 23.71 -10.06
C GLY A 124 -1.74 22.60 -11.14
N GLY A 125 -1.41 21.35 -10.79
CA GLY A 125 -1.44 20.21 -11.72
C GLY A 125 -2.81 19.54 -11.93
N PRO A 126 -2.84 18.42 -12.70
CA PRO A 126 -4.02 17.55 -12.88
C PRO A 126 -4.63 17.08 -11.55
N LEU A 127 -5.88 16.57 -11.54
CA LEU A 127 -6.53 16.08 -10.30
C LEU A 127 -5.73 14.98 -9.57
N SER A 128 -4.90 14.22 -10.28
CA SER A 128 -3.96 13.25 -9.69
C SER A 128 -2.71 13.88 -9.07
N ASN A 129 -2.52 15.19 -9.23
CA ASN A 129 -1.40 16.01 -8.76
C ASN A 129 -1.87 17.15 -7.84
N GLN A 130 -3.07 17.05 -7.24
CA GLN A 130 -3.55 17.99 -6.23
C GLN A 130 -3.55 17.36 -4.85
#